data_AF-A0A2L2XGD8-F1
#
_entry.id   AF-A0A2L2XGD8-F1
#
_cell.length_a   1.000
_cell.length_b   1.000
_cell.length_c   1.000
_cell.angle_alpha   90.00
_cell.angle_beta   90.00
_cell.angle_gamma   90.00
#
_symmetry.space_group_name_H-M   'P 1'
#
loop_
_entity.id
_entity.type
_entity.pdbx_description
1 polymer ?
#
loop_
_entity_poly.entity_id
_entity_poly.type
_entity_poly.pdbx_seq_one_letter_code
_entity_poly.pdbx_strand_id
1 'polypeptide(L)'
;MVTLQRKRMEDHLFHCGYSRFKLQRMDTRRLISCYNWEMEKQRHKKEQATQQQLAKIRQEFTKIKTPIRCAKAIQSNKIIKP
;
A
#
# COMPACT_ATOMS: atom_id res chain seq x y z
N MET A 1 -22.99 -1.68 -27.86
CA MET A 1 -22.14 -2.10 -26.72
C MET A 1 -20.99 -1.14 -26.42
N VAL A 2 -20.26 -0.61 -27.42
CA VAL A 2 -19.12 0.32 -27.24
C VAL A 2 -19.48 1.64 -26.53
N THR A 3 -20.72 2.13 -26.71
CA THR A 3 -21.20 3.40 -26.14
C THR A 3 -21.41 3.37 -24.62
N LEU A 4 -21.87 2.24 -24.06
CA LEU A 4 -22.06 2.10 -22.61
C LEU A 4 -20.73 2.08 -21.86
N GLN A 5 -19.75 1.37 -22.41
CA GLN A 5 -18.42 1.29 -21.83
C GLN A 5 -17.71 2.65 -21.86
N ARG A 6 -17.82 3.39 -22.98
CA ARG A 6 -17.32 4.76 -23.09
C ARG A 6 -17.92 5.68 -22.03
N LYS A 7 -19.24 5.67 -21.87
CA LYS A 7 -19.94 6.49 -20.87
C LYS A 7 -19.45 6.19 -19.44
N ARG A 8 -19.26 4.91 -19.10
CA ARG A 8 -18.71 4.54 -17.78
C ARG A 8 -17.30 5.08 -17.55
N MET A 9 -16.43 5.06 -18.57
CA MET A 9 -15.09 5.62 -18.46
C MET A 9 -15.12 7.14 -18.29
N GLU A 10 -15.96 7.83 -19.07
CA GLU A 10 -16.14 9.28 -18.96
C GLU A 10 -16.67 9.67 -17.59
N ASP A 11 -17.69 8.97 -17.09
CA ASP A 11 -18.24 9.24 -15.75
C ASP A 11 -17.19 8.97 -14.67
N HIS A 12 -16.42 7.88 -14.75
CA HIS A 12 -15.35 7.61 -13.78
C HIS A 12 -14.28 8.70 -13.78
N LEU A 13 -13.75 9.04 -14.96
CA LEU A 13 -12.73 10.09 -15.09
C LEU A 13 -13.26 11.45 -14.63
N PHE A 14 -14.55 11.74 -14.85
CA PHE A 14 -15.17 12.95 -14.32
C PHE A 14 -15.13 12.99 -12.78
N HIS A 15 -15.47 11.89 -12.10
CA HIS A 15 -15.33 11.79 -10.64
C HIS A 15 -13.86 11.86 -10.16
N CYS A 16 -12.91 11.53 -11.03
CA CYS A 16 -11.47 11.71 -10.79
C CYS A 16 -10.97 13.14 -11.07
N GLY A 17 -11.85 14.09 -11.41
CA GLY A 17 -11.53 15.51 -11.58
C GLY A 17 -11.26 15.95 -13.02
N TYR A 18 -11.46 15.07 -14.01
CA TYR A 18 -11.35 15.45 -15.41
C TYR A 18 -12.57 16.26 -15.87
N SER A 19 -12.36 17.27 -16.71
CA SER A 19 -13.47 18.07 -17.26
C SER A 19 -14.32 17.25 -18.24
N ARG A 20 -15.65 17.29 -18.06
CA ARG A 20 -16.60 16.57 -18.92
C ARG A 20 -16.48 16.97 -20.39
N PHE A 21 -16.25 18.25 -20.67
CA PHE A 21 -16.03 18.76 -22.03
C PHE A 21 -14.79 18.15 -22.69
N LYS A 22 -13.69 18.02 -21.93
CA LYS A 22 -12.46 17.39 -22.44
C LYS A 22 -12.65 15.91 -22.72
N LEU A 23 -13.39 15.19 -21.88
CA LEU A 23 -13.66 13.76 -22.03
C LEU A 23 -14.51 13.45 -23.26
N GLN A 24 -15.56 14.24 -23.51
CA GLN A 24 -16.43 14.05 -24.68
C GLN A 24 -15.69 14.26 -26.01
N ARG A 25 -14.71 15.18 -26.05
CA ARG A 25 -13.89 15.45 -27.24
C ARG A 25 -12.71 14.51 -27.42
N MET A 26 -12.44 13.67 -26.41
CA MET A 26 -11.33 12.73 -26.44
C MET A 26 -11.66 11.57 -27.38
N ASP A 27 -10.68 11.12 -28.15
CA ASP A 27 -10.79 9.87 -28.89
C ASP A 27 -10.84 8.69 -27.92
N THR A 28 -11.49 7.60 -28.34
CA THR A 28 -11.73 6.44 -27.49
C THR A 28 -10.42 5.81 -27.00
N ARG A 29 -9.32 5.83 -27.78
CA ARG A 29 -8.04 5.24 -27.37
C ARG A 29 -7.42 6.03 -26.23
N ARG A 30 -7.38 7.36 -26.33
CA ARG A 30 -6.92 8.23 -25.24
C ARG A 30 -7.79 8.09 -23.99
N LEU A 31 -9.11 8.01 -24.15
CA LEU A 31 -10.03 7.81 -23.03
C LEU A 31 -9.74 6.49 -22.28
N ILE A 32 -9.55 5.39 -23.01
CA ILE A 32 -9.18 4.09 -22.44
C ILE A 32 -7.83 4.19 -21.72
N SER A 33 -6.84 4.86 -22.32
CA SER A 33 -5.52 5.04 -21.70
C SER A 33 -5.60 5.82 -20.40
N CYS A 34 -6.32 6.94 -20.37
CA CYS A 34 -6.55 7.72 -19.15
C CYS A 34 -7.26 6.90 -18.07
N TYR A 35 -8.30 6.16 -18.45
CA TYR A 35 -9.05 5.31 -17.53
C TYR A 35 -8.17 4.21 -16.92
N ASN A 36 -7.38 3.51 -17.75
CA ASN A 36 -6.50 2.45 -17.27
C ASN A 36 -5.42 2.98 -16.31
N TRP A 37 -4.84 4.15 -16.62
CA TRP A 37 -3.86 4.78 -15.75
C TRP A 37 -4.46 5.15 -14.39
N GLU A 38 -5.67 5.72 -14.36
CA GLU A 38 -6.33 6.05 -13.09
C GLU A 38 -6.65 4.79 -12.28
N MET A 39 -7.10 3.71 -12.94
CA MET A 39 -7.32 2.42 -12.28
C MET A 39 -6.04 1.83 -11.70
N GLU A 40 -4.92 1.92 -12.41
CA GLU A 40 -3.60 1.46 -11.95
C GLU A 40 -3.10 2.27 -10.76
N LYS A 41 -3.23 3.59 -10.81
CA LYS A 41 -2.92 4.48 -9.68
C LYS A 41 -3.72 4.11 -8.42
N GLN A 42 -5.01 3.81 -8.57
CA GLN A 42 -5.83 3.36 -7.44
C GLN A 42 -5.39 1.99 -6.89
N ARG A 43 -4.96 1.06 -7.76
CA ARG A 43 -4.39 -0.22 -7.32
C ARG A 43 -3.11 -0.03 -6.52
N HIS A 44 -2.16 0.76 -7.02
CA HIS A 44 -0.92 1.03 -6.30
C HIS A 44 -1.16 1.70 -4.95
N LYS A 45 -2.11 2.65 -4.86
CA LYS A 45 -2.47 3.27 -3.58
C LYS A 45 -2.98 2.24 -2.57
N LYS A 46 -3.81 1.28 -3.00
CA LYS A 46 -4.29 0.19 -2.15
C LYS A 46 -3.16 -0.76 -1.74
N GLU A 47 -2.29 -1.14 -2.67
CA GLU A 47 -1.14 -2.00 -2.39
C GLU A 47 -0.19 -1.36 -1.38
N GLN A 48 0.13 -0.07 -1.53
CA GLN A 48 0.95 0.66 -0.56
C GLN A 48 0.30 0.71 0.83
N ALA A 49 -1.02 0.97 0.90
CA ALA A 49 -1.74 0.95 2.17
C ALA A 49 -1.68 -0.43 2.84
N THR A 50 -1.88 -1.51 2.07
CA THR A 50 -1.77 -2.89 2.55
C THR A 50 -0.36 -3.21 3.02
N GLN A 51 0.67 -2.82 2.25
CA GLN A 51 2.07 -3.03 2.64
C GLN A 51 2.42 -2.28 3.93
N GLN A 52 1.95 -1.05 4.11
CA GLN A 52 2.13 -0.29 5.35
C GLN A 52 1.46 -0.96 6.55
N GLN A 53 0.24 -1.48 6.38
CA GLN A 53 -0.45 -2.24 7.42
C GLN A 53 0.32 -3.51 7.81
N LEU A 54 0.76 -4.30 6.81
CA LEU A 54 1.58 -5.49 7.04
C LEU A 54 2.91 -5.15 7.73
N ALA A 55 3.56 -4.05 7.33
CA ALA A 55 4.77 -3.58 7.98
C ALA A 55 4.53 -3.21 9.45
N LYS A 56 3.42 -2.54 9.76
CA LYS A 56 3.04 -2.21 11.15
C LYS A 56 2.81 -3.47 11.99
N ILE A 57 2.08 -4.44 11.46
CA ILE A 57 1.86 -5.74 12.11
C ILE A 57 3.21 -6.44 12.39
N ARG A 58 4.10 -6.51 11.38
CA ARG A 58 5.44 -7.08 11.56
C ARG A 58 6.23 -6.37 12.66
N GLN A 59 6.18 -5.04 12.73
CA GLN A 59 6.83 -4.28 13.78
C GLN A 59 6.29 -4.62 15.18
N GLU A 60 4.97 -4.74 15.34
CA GLU A 60 4.34 -5.13 16.60
C GLU A 60 4.83 -6.50 17.08
N PHE A 61 4.92 -7.50 16.19
CA PHE A 61 5.47 -8.81 16.52
C PHE A 61 6.98 -8.78 16.85
N THR A 62 7.77 -7.91 16.22
CA THR A 62 9.21 -7.78 16.54
C THR A 62 9.48 -7.08 17.88
N LYS A 63 8.63 -6.14 18.30
CA LYS A 63 8.76 -5.46 19.61
C LYS A 63 8.51 -6.41 20.78
N ILE A 64 7.61 -7.37 20.63
CA ILE A 64 7.36 -8.44 21.63
C ILE A 64 8.57 -9.39 21.72
N LYS A 65 9.39 -9.46 20.66
CA LYS A 65 10.61 -10.26 20.54
C LYS A 65 11.91 -9.47 20.79
N THR A 66 11.90 -8.35 21.53
CA THR A 66 13.16 -7.97 22.19
C THR A 66 13.52 -9.07 23.17
N PRO A 67 14.60 -9.85 22.96
CA PRO A 67 14.98 -10.86 23.91
C PRO A 67 15.32 -10.12 25.20
N ILE A 68 14.70 -10.54 26.31
CA ILE A 68 15.26 -10.35 27.64
C ILE A 68 16.70 -10.87 27.52
N ARG A 69 17.64 -9.94 27.36
CA ARG A 69 19.05 -10.26 27.16
C ARG A 69 19.45 -10.91 28.48
N CYS A 70 19.59 -12.24 28.46
CA CYS A 70 20.08 -13.04 29.56
C CYS A 70 21.25 -12.31 30.22
N ALA A 71 21.08 -11.85 31.45
CA ALA A 71 22.14 -11.40 32.32
C ALA A 71 23.06 -12.61 32.56
N LYS A 72 24.09 -12.75 31.74
CA LYS A 72 25.05 -13.84 31.83
C LYS A 72 26.11 -13.47 32.88
N ALA A 73 26.38 -14.45 33.75
CA ALA A 73 27.54 -14.61 34.63
C ALA A 73 27.47 -13.95 36.03
N ILE A 74 26.73 -14.59 36.93
CA ILE A 74 27.24 -14.80 38.30
C ILE A 74 28.33 -15.87 38.18
N GLN A 75 29.57 -15.44 37.96
CA GLN A 75 30.75 -16.25 38.25
C GLN A 75 31.74 -15.36 38.99
N SER A 76 31.73 -15.46 40.31
CA SER A 76 32.98 -15.70 41.03
C SER A 76 32.65 -16.41 42.33
N ASN A 77 32.76 -17.74 42.28
CA ASN A 77 32.87 -18.58 43.45
C ASN A 77 33.95 -17.99 44.38
N LYS A 78 33.54 -17.57 45.58
CA LYS A 78 34.47 -17.50 46.71
C LYS A 78 34.90 -18.92 47.02
N ILE A 79 35.97 -19.36 46.38
CA ILE A 79 36.73 -20.53 46.80
C ILE A 79 37.36 -20.14 48.14
N ILE A 80 36.71 -20.58 49.21
CA ILE A 80 37.34 -20.68 50.54
C ILE A 80 38.38 -21.79 50.39
N LYS A 81 39.64 -21.48 50.67
CA LYS A 81 40.70 -22.47 50.88
C LYS A 81 41.14 -22.44 52.35
N PRO A 82 41.61 -23.58 52.87
CA PRO A 82 41.72 -23.90 54.29
C PRO A 82 42.76 -23.09 55.04
#